data_AF-A0A8S3J9V3-F1
#
_entry.id   AF-A0A8S3J9V3-F1
#
_cell.length_a   1.000
_cell.length_b   1.000
_cell.length_c   1.000
_cell.angle_alpha   90.00
_cell.angle_beta   90.00
_cell.angle_gamma   90.00
#
_symmetry.space_group_name_H-M   'P 1'
#
loop_
_entity.id
_entity.type
_entity.pdbx_description
1 polymer ?
#
loop_
_entity_poly.entity_id
_entity_poly.type
_entity_poly.pdbx_seq_one_letter_code
_entity_poly.pdbx_strand_id
1 'polypeptide(L)'
;MAQSKDNVKERWTQYCSDLYKDDGGGDEIVRELENISPSYQDGSQDILYSEVNQAIQSLKSNKSQGSDGITAEMVQAGGEQLIHQIHALCNKAWNQGAIPKEWGKSILVPIPKKGDLNECSNYRTISLINHTSKILLIILLNRLKYRLDPYLAEEQAGFRKDRSTVQQILTLRLLAE
;
A
#
# COMPACT_ATOMS: atom_id res chain seq x y z
N MET A 1 -36.74 -2.59 11.12
CA MET A 1 -36.73 -3.73 10.19
C MET A 1 -35.29 -4.10 9.92
N ALA A 2 -34.86 -5.32 10.22
CA ALA A 2 -33.49 -5.74 9.90
C ALA A 2 -33.35 -5.86 8.38
N GLN A 3 -32.44 -5.11 7.77
CA GLN A 3 -32.10 -5.28 6.36
C GLN A 3 -31.52 -6.69 6.16
N SER A 4 -31.92 -7.36 5.08
CA SER A 4 -31.32 -8.66 4.73
C SER A 4 -29.80 -8.51 4.58
N LYS A 5 -29.02 -9.47 5.08
CA LYS A 5 -27.56 -9.45 5.00
C LYS A 5 -27.07 -9.28 3.56
N ASP A 6 -27.82 -9.78 2.59
CA ASP A 6 -27.48 -9.69 1.17
C ASP A 6 -27.68 -8.27 0.63
N ASN A 7 -28.75 -7.58 1.01
CA ASN A 7 -28.97 -6.17 0.64
C ASN A 7 -27.86 -5.27 1.19
N VAL A 8 -27.38 -5.56 2.40
CA VAL A 8 -26.26 -4.81 3.01
C VAL A 8 -24.97 -5.04 2.23
N LYS A 9 -24.67 -6.28 1.85
CA LYS A 9 -23.49 -6.59 1.03
C LYS A 9 -23.56 -5.91 -0.32
N GLU A 10 -24.70 -5.97 -1.00
CA GLU A 10 -24.90 -5.34 -2.30
C GLU A 10 -24.71 -3.82 -2.23
N ARG A 11 -25.25 -3.17 -1.19
CA ARG A 11 -25.06 -1.74 -0.96
C ARG A 11 -23.58 -1.38 -0.78
N TRP A 12 -22.82 -2.19 -0.02
CA TRP A 12 -21.39 -2.00 0.17
C TRP A 12 -20.60 -2.23 -1.12
N THR A 13 -20.95 -3.26 -1.90
CA THR A 13 -20.32 -3.52 -3.20
C THR A 13 -20.51 -2.31 -4.12
N GLN A 14 -21.73 -1.81 -4.25
CA GLN A 14 -22.02 -0.65 -5.07
C GLN A 14 -21.23 0.59 -4.59
N TYR A 15 -21.28 0.88 -3.28
CA TYR A 15 -20.56 2.03 -2.72
C TYR A 15 -19.06 1.97 -2.98
N CYS A 16 -18.42 0.82 -2.75
CA CYS A 16 -16.99 0.65 -2.97
C CYS A 16 -16.63 0.71 -4.46
N SER A 17 -17.45 0.12 -5.34
CA SER A 17 -17.26 0.20 -6.79
C SER A 17 -17.35 1.64 -7.28
N ASP A 18 -18.31 2.43 -6.79
CA ASP A 18 -18.44 3.84 -7.14
C ASP A 18 -17.29 4.69 -6.60
N LEU A 19 -16.84 4.40 -5.36
CA LEU A 19 -15.77 5.15 -4.69
C LEU A 19 -14.38 4.90 -5.28
N TYR A 20 -14.11 3.66 -5.71
CA TYR A 20 -12.82 3.25 -6.27
C TYR A 20 -12.88 3.04 -7.78
N LYS A 21 -13.90 3.56 -8.46
CA LYS A 21 -13.92 3.58 -9.92
C LYS A 21 -12.71 4.36 -10.40
N ASP A 22 -12.00 3.80 -11.36
CA ASP A 22 -10.97 4.53 -12.08
C ASP A 22 -11.65 5.56 -12.99
N ASP A 23 -11.42 6.84 -12.71
CA ASP A 23 -11.94 7.94 -13.53
C ASP A 23 -10.99 8.27 -14.70
N GLY A 24 -9.87 7.56 -14.84
CA GLY A 24 -8.85 7.78 -15.86
C GLY A 24 -7.93 8.97 -15.57
N GLY A 25 -8.07 9.64 -14.42
CA GLY A 25 -7.19 10.74 -14.04
C GLY A 25 -5.77 10.28 -13.63
N GLY A 26 -5.66 9.06 -13.10
CA GLY A 26 -4.36 8.46 -12.77
C GLY A 26 -3.52 8.09 -14.01
N ASP A 27 -4.20 7.76 -15.11
CA ASP A 27 -3.59 7.38 -16.38
C ASP A 27 -2.78 8.51 -17.01
N GLU A 28 -3.17 9.78 -16.81
CA GLU A 28 -2.47 10.92 -17.41
C GLU A 28 -1.07 11.09 -16.81
N ILE A 29 -0.95 11.01 -15.49
CA ILE A 29 0.35 11.05 -14.79
C ILE A 29 1.18 9.82 -15.14
N VAL A 30 0.58 8.63 -15.20
CA VAL A 30 1.30 7.40 -15.57
C VAL A 30 1.82 7.50 -17.01
N ARG A 31 1.02 8.00 -17.96
CA ARG A 31 1.45 8.24 -19.35
C ARG A 31 2.54 9.30 -19.45
N GLU A 32 2.48 10.36 -18.65
CA GLU A 32 3.58 11.33 -18.54
C GLU A 32 4.87 10.69 -18.02
N LEU A 33 4.78 9.82 -17.00
CA LEU A 33 5.92 9.07 -16.48
C LEU A 33 6.47 8.04 -17.49
N GLU A 34 5.60 7.41 -18.29
CA GLU A 34 6.01 6.52 -19.40
C GLU A 34 6.79 7.27 -20.48
N ASN A 35 6.51 8.57 -20.68
CA ASN A 35 7.22 9.44 -21.62
C ASN A 35 8.55 9.97 -21.07
N ILE A 36 8.77 9.88 -19.75
CA ILE A 36 10.10 10.09 -19.17
C ILE A 36 10.91 8.84 -19.51
N SER A 37 11.70 8.91 -20.58
CA SER A 37 12.68 7.87 -20.90
C SER A 37 13.50 7.60 -19.63
N PRO A 38 13.51 6.38 -19.08
CA PRO A 38 14.39 6.06 -17.97
C PRO A 38 15.79 6.38 -18.45
N SER A 39 16.49 7.32 -17.82
CA SER A 39 17.93 7.35 -17.98
C SER A 39 18.42 6.05 -17.37
N TYR A 40 18.61 5.03 -18.21
CA TYR A 40 19.10 3.69 -17.89
C TYR A 40 20.57 3.71 -17.40
N GLN A 41 20.93 4.71 -16.60
CA GLN A 41 22.26 4.86 -16.01
C GLN A 41 22.29 4.40 -14.55
N ASP A 42 21.13 4.12 -13.95
CA ASP A 42 21.05 3.44 -12.67
C ASP A 42 20.49 2.05 -12.90
N GLY A 43 21.37 1.11 -13.28
CA GLY A 43 21.01 -0.27 -13.56
C GLY A 43 20.09 -0.79 -12.47
N SER A 44 18.83 -1.03 -12.82
CA SER A 44 17.79 -1.48 -11.89
C SER A 44 18.18 -2.85 -11.37
N GLN A 45 18.97 -2.86 -10.30
CA GLN A 45 19.45 -4.09 -9.71
C GLN A 45 18.24 -4.94 -9.35
N ASP A 46 18.33 -6.22 -9.69
CA ASP A 46 17.38 -7.23 -9.22
C ASP A 46 17.12 -7.01 -7.72
N ILE A 47 15.91 -7.34 -7.28
CA ILE A 47 15.57 -7.31 -5.86
C ILE A 47 16.55 -8.22 -5.14
N LEU A 48 17.27 -7.67 -4.16
CA LEU A 48 18.27 -8.42 -3.41
C LEU A 48 17.56 -9.33 -2.39
N TYR A 49 18.18 -10.47 -2.10
CA TYR A 49 17.70 -11.37 -1.05
C TYR A 49 17.59 -10.66 0.30
N SER A 50 18.56 -9.80 0.61
CA SER A 50 18.60 -9.01 1.85
C SER A 50 17.42 -8.04 1.95
N GLU A 51 16.98 -7.43 0.85
CA GLU A 51 15.81 -6.55 0.83
C GLU A 51 14.53 -7.33 1.16
N VAL A 52 14.39 -8.53 0.60
CA VAL A 52 13.26 -9.42 0.90
C VAL A 52 13.27 -9.85 2.35
N ASN A 53 14.41 -10.29 2.86
CA ASN A 53 14.55 -10.69 4.25
C ASN A 53 14.22 -9.51 5.20
N GLN A 54 14.79 -8.32 4.95
CA GLN A 54 14.48 -7.12 5.73
C GLN A 54 12.99 -6.76 5.67
N ALA A 55 12.37 -6.84 4.50
CA ALA A 55 10.94 -6.59 4.35
C ALA A 55 10.09 -7.59 5.15
N ILE A 56 10.43 -8.88 5.13
CA ILE A 56 9.77 -9.92 5.94
C ILE A 56 9.91 -9.64 7.44
N GLN A 57 11.12 -9.30 7.90
CA GLN A 57 11.35 -8.98 9.31
C GLN A 57 10.64 -7.69 9.75
N SER A 58 10.42 -6.75 8.82
CA SER A 58 9.68 -5.52 9.10
C SER A 58 8.15 -5.69 9.20
N LEU A 59 7.62 -6.86 8.80
CA LEU A 59 6.20 -7.15 8.94
C LEU A 59 5.81 -7.11 10.42
N LYS A 60 4.74 -6.38 10.72
CA LYS A 60 4.21 -6.32 12.08
C LYS A 60 3.41 -7.59 12.35
N SER A 61 3.68 -8.23 13.48
CA SER A 61 2.88 -9.34 14.00
C SER A 61 1.50 -8.86 14.48
N ASN A 62 0.59 -9.82 14.68
CA ASN A 62 -0.81 -9.64 15.07
C ASN A 62 -1.58 -8.73 14.10
N LYS A 63 -1.31 -8.87 12.80
CA LYS A 63 -2.03 -8.18 11.73
C LYS A 63 -2.94 -9.16 10.99
N SER A 64 -4.07 -8.63 10.52
CA SER A 64 -5.04 -9.41 9.75
C SER A 64 -4.41 -9.93 8.46
N GLN A 65 -4.75 -11.19 8.13
CA GLN A 65 -4.40 -11.82 6.87
C GLN A 65 -5.14 -11.18 5.69
N GLY A 66 -4.58 -11.36 4.49
CA GLY A 66 -5.25 -11.03 3.23
C GLY A 66 -6.24 -12.12 2.82
N SER A 67 -6.61 -12.12 1.54
CA SER A 67 -7.51 -13.14 0.97
C SER A 67 -6.88 -14.53 0.87
N ASP A 68 -5.56 -14.62 0.92
CA ASP A 68 -4.79 -15.87 0.88
C ASP A 68 -4.77 -16.64 2.21
N GLY A 69 -5.21 -16.02 3.30
CA GLY A 69 -5.19 -16.62 4.63
C GLY A 69 -3.80 -16.73 5.27
N ILE A 70 -2.78 -16.08 4.71
CA ILE A 70 -1.41 -16.14 5.21
C ILE A 70 -1.14 -14.97 6.15
N THR A 71 -0.69 -15.26 7.37
CA THR A 71 -0.33 -14.24 8.37
C THR A 71 1.14 -13.84 8.27
N ALA A 72 1.49 -12.69 8.86
CA ALA A 72 2.88 -12.23 8.92
C ALA A 72 3.80 -13.24 9.64
N GLU A 73 3.32 -13.85 10.71
CA GLU A 73 4.05 -14.82 11.53
C GLU A 73 4.37 -16.08 10.74
N MET A 74 3.45 -16.55 9.90
CA MET A 74 3.69 -17.70 9.02
C MET A 74 4.82 -17.41 8.04
N VAL A 75 4.86 -16.19 7.49
CA VAL A 75 5.93 -15.77 6.57
C VAL A 75 7.27 -15.63 7.31
N GLN A 76 7.26 -15.04 8.51
CA GLN A 76 8.45 -14.87 9.34
C GLN A 76 9.01 -16.22 9.83
N ALA A 77 8.14 -17.19 10.11
CA ALA A 77 8.52 -18.54 10.55
C ALA A 77 8.89 -19.48 9.39
N GLY A 78 8.65 -19.09 8.13
CA GLY A 78 8.84 -19.96 6.96
C GLY A 78 10.29 -20.28 6.59
N GLY A 79 11.27 -19.66 7.26
CA GLY A 79 12.69 -19.93 7.09
C GLY A 79 13.26 -19.60 5.71
N GLU A 80 14.53 -19.94 5.50
CA GLU A 80 15.30 -19.61 4.28
C GLU A 80 14.61 -20.08 2.99
N GLN A 81 14.02 -21.27 2.99
CA GLN A 81 13.36 -21.82 1.81
C GLN A 81 12.19 -20.95 1.35
N LEU A 82 11.36 -20.45 2.27
CA LEU A 82 10.25 -19.56 1.92
C LEU A 82 10.78 -18.22 1.43
N ILE A 83 11.80 -17.66 2.07
CA ILE A 83 12.40 -16.38 1.68
C ILE A 83 12.94 -16.48 0.24
N HIS A 84 13.60 -17.58 -0.13
CA HIS A 84 14.04 -17.83 -1.50
C HIS A 84 12.89 -17.86 -2.51
N GLN A 85 11.76 -18.47 -2.18
CA GLN A 85 10.59 -18.50 -3.06
C GLN A 85 9.96 -17.12 -3.23
N ILE A 86 9.83 -16.37 -2.14
CA ILE A 86 9.33 -14.99 -2.18
C ILE A 86 10.28 -14.11 -2.99
N HIS A 87 11.59 -14.27 -2.82
CA HIS A 87 12.61 -13.54 -3.57
C HIS A 87 12.55 -13.82 -5.08
N ALA A 88 12.39 -15.08 -5.48
CA ALA A 88 12.18 -15.44 -6.88
C ALA A 88 10.88 -14.83 -7.44
N LEU A 89 9.79 -14.84 -6.65
CA LEU A 89 8.51 -14.27 -7.05
C LEU A 89 8.57 -12.74 -7.19
N CYS A 90 9.22 -12.05 -6.26
CA CYS A 90 9.45 -10.61 -6.32
C CYS A 90 10.28 -10.22 -7.55
N ASN A 91 11.37 -10.94 -7.84
CA ASN A 91 12.18 -10.67 -9.03
C ASN A 91 11.44 -10.96 -10.33
N LYS A 92 10.63 -12.03 -10.36
CA LYS A 92 9.77 -12.29 -11.51
C LYS A 92 8.81 -11.13 -11.75
N ALA A 93 8.16 -10.63 -10.70
CA ALA A 93 7.25 -9.50 -10.81
C ALA A 93 7.96 -8.20 -11.24
N TRP A 94 9.15 -7.94 -10.69
CA TRP A 94 10.01 -6.80 -11.02
C TRP A 94 10.43 -6.81 -12.49
N ASN A 95 11.00 -7.93 -12.95
CA ASN A 95 11.57 -8.06 -14.29
C ASN A 95 10.51 -8.15 -15.39
N GLN A 96 9.31 -8.65 -15.07
CA GLN A 96 8.20 -8.72 -16.03
C GLN A 96 7.32 -7.46 -16.01
N GLY A 97 7.50 -6.55 -15.06
CA GLY A 97 6.60 -5.41 -14.85
C GLY A 97 5.16 -5.83 -14.53
N ALA A 98 4.96 -7.06 -14.04
CA ALA A 98 3.64 -7.66 -13.86
C ALA A 98 3.57 -8.41 -12.53
N ILE A 99 2.60 -8.05 -11.68
CA ILE A 99 2.36 -8.73 -10.41
C ILE A 99 1.37 -9.90 -10.58
N PRO A 100 1.43 -10.93 -9.71
CA PRO A 100 0.41 -11.97 -9.67
C PRO A 100 -1.00 -11.37 -9.49
N LYS A 101 -2.01 -11.89 -10.20
CA LYS A 101 -3.40 -11.41 -10.08
C LYS A 101 -3.91 -11.46 -8.64
N GLU A 102 -3.51 -12.46 -7.87
CA GLU A 102 -3.86 -12.60 -6.46
C GLU A 102 -3.31 -11.45 -5.60
N TRP A 103 -2.21 -10.81 -6.01
CA TRP A 103 -1.66 -9.65 -5.30
C TRP A 103 -2.47 -8.37 -5.52
N GLY A 104 -3.27 -8.33 -6.60
CA GLY A 104 -4.22 -7.25 -6.84
C GLY A 104 -5.54 -7.39 -6.09
N LYS A 105 -5.76 -8.53 -5.41
CA LYS A 105 -6.98 -8.76 -4.61
C LYS A 105 -6.78 -8.25 -3.19
N SER A 106 -7.85 -7.72 -2.61
CA SER A 106 -7.87 -7.34 -1.20
C SER A 106 -9.25 -7.51 -0.59
N ILE A 107 -9.30 -7.69 0.73
CA ILE A 107 -10.55 -7.70 1.48
C ILE A 107 -10.83 -6.27 1.96
N LEU A 108 -11.97 -5.72 1.58
CA LEU A 108 -12.41 -4.41 2.06
C LEU A 108 -13.18 -4.56 3.37
N VAL A 109 -12.68 -3.90 4.42
CA VAL A 109 -13.29 -3.88 5.75
C VAL A 109 -13.76 -2.47 6.08
N PRO A 110 -15.07 -2.21 6.19
CA PRO A 110 -15.59 -0.92 6.61
C PRO A 110 -15.46 -0.73 8.13
N ILE A 111 -14.81 0.36 8.56
CA ILE A 111 -14.64 0.73 9.97
C ILE A 111 -15.48 1.98 10.28
N PRO A 112 -16.34 1.96 11.32
CA PRO A 112 -17.15 3.11 11.69
C PRO A 112 -16.32 4.38 11.94
N LYS A 113 -16.78 5.51 11.40
CA LYS A 113 -16.29 6.87 11.72
C LYS A 113 -17.33 7.56 12.63
N LYS A 114 -17.52 8.87 12.46
CA LYS A 114 -18.53 9.70 13.13
C LYS A 114 -19.66 9.96 12.14
N GLY A 115 -20.87 10.18 12.65
CA GLY A 115 -22.07 10.44 11.85
C GLY A 115 -23.11 9.32 11.98
N ASP A 116 -24.05 9.28 11.05
CA ASP A 116 -25.07 8.23 10.99
C ASP A 116 -24.46 6.93 10.43
N LEU A 117 -24.50 5.85 11.23
CA LEU A 117 -23.96 4.54 10.86
C LEU A 117 -24.85 3.77 9.87
N ASN A 118 -26.00 4.33 9.48
CA ASN A 118 -26.78 3.81 8.35
C ASN A 118 -26.23 4.26 6.99
N GLU A 119 -25.29 5.21 6.95
CA GLU A 119 -24.68 5.72 5.73
C GLU A 119 -23.26 5.16 5.52
N CYS A 120 -22.99 4.59 4.34
CA CYS A 120 -21.67 4.03 4.00
C CYS A 120 -20.54 5.07 4.02
N SER A 121 -20.83 6.34 3.73
CA SER A 121 -19.88 7.47 3.76
C SER A 121 -19.32 7.75 5.16
N ASN A 122 -20.03 7.35 6.21
CA ASN A 122 -19.61 7.48 7.60
C ASN A 122 -18.74 6.31 8.08
N TYR A 123 -18.20 5.51 7.15
CA TYR A 123 -17.19 4.50 7.40
C TYR A 123 -15.90 4.79 6.63
N ARG A 124 -14.79 4.34 7.18
CA ARG A 124 -13.52 4.24 6.47
C ARG A 124 -13.31 2.81 6.01
N THR A 125 -13.22 2.60 4.70
CA THR A 125 -12.83 1.33 4.11
C THR A 125 -11.33 1.12 4.28
N ILE A 126 -10.94 -0.03 4.83
CA ILE A 126 -9.55 -0.49 4.90
C ILE A 126 -9.38 -1.70 3.99
N SER A 127 -8.35 -1.68 3.17
CA SER A 127 -7.95 -2.80 2.32
C SER A 127 -6.96 -3.71 3.06
N LEU A 128 -7.32 -4.98 3.21
CA LEU A 128 -6.43 -6.03 3.69
C LEU A 128 -5.81 -6.73 2.47
N ILE A 129 -4.55 -6.43 2.21
CA ILE A 129 -3.75 -7.05 1.14
C ILE A 129 -2.96 -8.24 1.66
N ASN A 130 -2.58 -9.14 0.76
CA ASN A 130 -1.73 -10.28 1.08
C ASN A 130 -0.34 -9.82 1.56
N HIS A 131 0.21 -10.52 2.56
CA HIS A 131 1.52 -10.18 3.13
C HIS A 131 2.65 -10.28 2.09
N THR A 132 2.55 -11.23 1.16
CA THR A 132 3.52 -11.39 0.06
C THR A 132 3.53 -10.20 -0.90
N SER A 133 2.36 -9.64 -1.22
CA SER A 133 2.24 -8.40 -2.01
C SER A 133 2.81 -7.21 -1.25
N LYS A 134 2.54 -7.15 0.07
CA LYS A 134 3.04 -6.11 0.95
C LYS A 134 4.57 -6.11 1.05
N ILE A 135 5.21 -7.27 1.00
CA ILE A 135 6.68 -7.39 0.96
C ILE A 135 7.24 -6.65 -0.26
N LEU A 136 6.70 -6.89 -1.46
CA LEU A 136 7.13 -6.14 -2.64
C LEU A 136 6.93 -4.63 -2.46
N LEU A 137 5.77 -4.20 -1.96
CA LEU A 137 5.49 -2.78 -1.72
C LEU A 137 6.47 -2.14 -0.73
N ILE A 138 6.88 -2.85 0.32
CA ILE A 138 7.89 -2.38 1.28
C ILE A 138 9.25 -2.20 0.60
N ILE A 139 9.66 -3.14 -0.25
CA ILE A 139 10.91 -3.06 -1.01
C ILE A 139 10.88 -1.84 -1.94
N LEU A 140 9.80 -1.68 -2.70
CA LEU A 140 9.62 -0.53 -3.60
C LEU A 140 9.65 0.79 -2.83
N LEU A 141 8.94 0.87 -1.69
CA LEU A 141 8.95 2.04 -0.83
C LEU A 141 10.37 2.37 -0.34
N ASN A 142 11.13 1.37 0.10
CA ASN A 142 12.50 1.58 0.60
C ASN A 142 13.45 2.06 -0.49
N ARG A 143 13.32 1.55 -1.73
CA ARG A 143 14.10 2.00 -2.89
C ARG A 143 13.75 3.43 -3.31
N LEU A 144 12.46 3.80 -3.27
CA LEU A 144 11.97 5.09 -3.73
C LEU A 144 12.11 6.20 -2.69
N LYS A 145 11.85 5.91 -1.42
CA LYS A 145 11.78 6.88 -0.33
C LYS A 145 12.96 7.86 -0.31
N TYR A 146 14.18 7.35 -0.35
CA TYR A 146 15.38 8.20 -0.25
C TYR A 146 15.64 9.01 -1.51
N ARG A 147 15.19 8.50 -2.67
CA ARG A 147 15.32 9.19 -3.96
C ARG A 147 14.29 10.31 -4.09
N LEU A 148 13.10 10.11 -3.54
CA LEU A 148 12.01 11.07 -3.63
C LEU A 148 12.11 12.17 -2.57
N ASP A 149 12.71 11.91 -1.40
CA ASP A 149 12.75 12.87 -0.29
C ASP A 149 13.24 14.29 -0.67
N PRO A 150 14.31 14.46 -1.49
CA PRO A 150 14.77 15.79 -1.92
C PRO A 150 13.80 16.55 -2.82
N TYR A 151 12.85 15.86 -3.46
CA TYR A 151 11.86 16.45 -4.36
C TYR A 151 10.52 16.74 -3.67
N LEU A 152 10.35 16.31 -2.42
CA LEU A 152 9.16 16.61 -1.64
C LEU A 152 9.26 18.04 -1.08
N ALA A 153 8.15 18.78 -1.16
CA ALA A 153 8.03 20.10 -0.53
C ALA A 153 8.35 20.03 0.98
N GLU A 154 8.96 21.07 1.53
CA GLU A 154 9.34 21.10 2.95
C GLU A 154 8.10 21.13 3.86
N GLU A 155 7.00 21.69 3.36
CA GLU A 155 5.70 21.72 4.01
C GLU A 155 5.04 20.33 4.06
N GLN A 156 5.46 19.39 3.19
CA GLN A 156 4.92 18.03 3.16
C GLN A 156 5.45 17.21 4.34
N ALA A 157 4.65 17.13 5.40
CA ALA A 157 4.96 16.32 6.59
C ALA A 157 4.29 14.95 6.61
N GLY A 158 3.22 14.75 5.82
CA GLY A 158 2.48 13.49 5.80
C GLY A 158 3.36 12.33 5.33
N PHE A 159 3.43 11.25 6.13
CA PHE A 159 4.16 10.02 5.80
C PHE A 159 5.67 10.20 5.54
N ARG A 160 6.26 11.35 5.90
CA ARG A 160 7.69 11.63 5.75
C ARG A 160 8.43 11.33 7.06
N LYS A 161 9.62 10.74 6.95
CA LYS A 161 10.45 10.41 8.11
C LYS A 161 10.84 11.71 8.82
N ASP A 162 10.92 11.68 10.15
CA ASP A 162 11.39 12.80 10.98
C ASP A 162 10.54 14.09 10.86
N ARG A 163 9.30 13.96 10.35
CA ARG A 163 8.27 15.01 10.31
C ARG A 163 7.07 14.60 11.16
N SER A 164 6.42 15.57 11.78
CA SER A 164 5.23 15.35 12.62
C SER A 164 4.19 16.44 12.47
N THR A 165 2.94 16.12 12.82
CA THR A 165 1.84 17.10 12.88
C THR A 165 2.12 18.22 13.89
N VAL A 166 2.86 17.94 14.96
CA VAL A 166 3.24 18.92 15.99
C VAL A 166 4.13 20.01 15.41
N GLN A 167 5.15 19.64 14.64
CA GLN A 167 6.03 20.61 13.96
C GLN A 167 5.23 21.50 13.01
N GLN A 168 4.31 20.93 12.22
CA GLN A 168 3.48 21.70 11.30
C GLN A 168 2.55 22.67 12.02
N ILE A 169 1.92 22.25 13.13
CA ILE A 169 1.08 23.14 13.96
C ILE A 169 1.93 24.30 14.51
N LEU A 170 3.15 24.02 14.97
CA LEU A 170 4.06 25.04 15.47
C LEU A 170 4.43 26.04 14.36
N THR A 171 4.82 25.55 13.18
CA THR A 171 5.14 26.40 12.02
C THR A 171 3.96 27.31 11.67
N LEU A 172 2.74 26.77 11.60
CA LEU A 172 1.55 27.55 11.30
C LEU A 172 1.26 28.62 12.35
N ARG A 173 1.48 28.33 13.64
CA ARG A 173 1.31 29.31 14.72
C ARG A 173 2.31 30.45 14.59
N LEU A 174 3.59 30.14 14.35
CA LEU A 174 4.64 31.14 14.19
C LEU A 174 4.45 32.05 12.96
N LEU A 175 3.80 31.54 11.90
CA LEU A 175 3.48 32.34 10.71
C LEU A 175 2.23 33.22 10.88
N ALA A 176 1.35 32.86 11.82
CA ALA A 176 0.09 33.56 12.06
C ALA A 176 0.21 34.68 13.11
N GLU A 177 1.27 34.67 13.92
CA GLU A 177 1.66 35.72 14.88
C GLU A 177 2.54 36.79 14.20
#